data_AF-A0A929JTU5-F1
#
_entry.id   AF-A0A929JTU5-F1
#
_cell.length_a   1.000
_cell.length_b   1.000
_cell.length_c   1.000
_cell.angle_alpha   90.00
_cell.angle_beta   90.00
_cell.angle_gamma   90.00
#
_symmetry.space_group_name_H-M   'P 1'
#
loop_
_entity.id
_entity.type
_entity.pdbx_description
1 polymer ?
#
loop_
_entity_poly.entity_id
_entity_poly.type
_entity_poly.pdbx_seq_one_letter_code
_entity_poly.pdbx_strand_id
1 'polypeptide(L)'
;MGLLVALLVILAIFIPAPLKGPADIASVPNPIKSAWFLLWTQELVSYSKYLVYPIIFLGLYFLLLAYLPGSPECKKARWLQKDQLLINIVTVMIFFAILVLTVVAMFFRGENWAFVFNL
;
A
#
# COMPACT_ATOMS: atom_id res chain seq x y z
N MET A 1 3.18 1.81 25.62
CA MET A 1 2.15 2.56 24.89
C MET A 1 2.31 4.08 24.99
N GLY A 2 2.46 4.66 26.20
CA GLY A 2 2.66 6.12 26.35
C GLY A 2 3.82 6.71 25.56
N LEU A 3 4.97 6.03 25.49
CA LEU A 3 6.13 6.48 24.72
C LEU A 3 5.84 6.59 23.21
N LEU A 4 5.17 5.58 22.63
CA LEU A 4 4.80 5.57 21.21
C LEU A 4 3.84 6.73 20.90
N VAL A 5 2.84 6.92 21.76
CA VAL A 5 1.87 8.01 21.60
C VAL A 5 2.58 9.37 21.69
N ALA A 6 3.44 9.55 22.69
CA ALA A 6 4.23 10.79 22.83
C ALA A 6 5.09 11.05 21.59
N LEU A 7 5.75 10.02 21.05
CA LEU A 7 6.55 10.13 19.83
C LEU A 7 5.70 10.51 18.61
N LEU A 8 4.53 9.89 18.43
CA LEU A 8 3.61 10.22 17.32
C LEU A 8 3.07 11.65 17.44
N VAL A 9 2.77 12.11 18.65
CA VAL A 9 2.32 13.50 18.90
C VAL A 9 3.44 14.49 18.59
N ILE A 10 4.66 14.22 19.05
CA ILE A 10 5.83 15.05 18.74
C ILE A 10 6.02 15.11 17.21
N LEU A 11 5.97 13.97 16.53
CA LEU A 11 6.08 13.91 15.07
C LEU A 11 4.99 14.75 14.38
N ALA A 12 3.73 14.66 14.82
CA ALA A 12 2.61 15.40 14.25
C ALA A 12 2.71 16.93 14.42
N ILE A 13 3.44 17.41 15.44
CA ILE A 13 3.72 18.84 15.62
C ILE A 13 4.72 19.32 14.55
N PHE A 14 5.73 18.51 14.22
CA PHE A 14 6.80 18.91 13.29
C PHE A 14 6.53 18.53 11.83
N ILE A 15 5.70 17.52 11.57
CA ILE A 15 5.37 17.05 10.23
C ILE A 15 3.91 17.40 9.94
N PRO A 16 3.63 18.49 9.18
CA PRO A 16 2.27 18.87 8.86
C PRO A 16 1.61 17.81 7.99
N ALA A 17 0.30 17.65 8.17
CA ALA A 17 -0.47 16.78 7.30
C ALA A 17 -0.41 17.31 5.86
N PRO A 18 -0.24 16.43 4.84
CA PRO A 18 -0.18 16.83 3.43
C PRO A 18 -1.59 17.13 2.88
N LEU A 19 -2.32 18.03 3.54
CA LEU A 19 -3.65 18.47 3.15
C LEU A 19 -3.53 19.68 2.22
N LYS A 20 -4.35 19.68 1.17
CA LYS A 20 -4.52 20.85 0.30
C LYS A 20 -5.55 21.81 0.91
N GLY A 21 -5.76 22.95 0.25
CA GLY A 21 -6.85 23.86 0.59
C GLY A 21 -8.23 23.20 0.50
N PRO A 22 -9.29 23.93 0.89
CA PRO A 22 -10.67 23.45 0.80
C PRO A 22 -11.00 22.90 -0.59
N ALA A 23 -11.79 21.83 -0.63
CA ALA A 23 -12.20 21.23 -1.89
C ALA A 23 -13.05 22.20 -2.71
N ASP A 24 -12.71 22.34 -3.99
CA ASP A 24 -13.45 23.11 -4.98
C ASP A 24 -13.98 22.17 -6.07
N ILE A 25 -15.28 22.24 -6.34
CA ILE A 25 -15.96 21.42 -7.35
C ILE A 25 -15.60 21.91 -8.77
N ALA A 26 -15.27 23.19 -8.93
CA ALA A 26 -14.93 23.79 -10.22
C ALA A 26 -13.48 23.47 -10.68
N SER A 27 -12.62 23.01 -9.77
CA SER A 27 -11.21 22.77 -10.05
C SER A 27 -10.70 21.48 -9.39
N VAL A 28 -10.48 20.44 -10.20
CA VAL A 28 -9.88 19.18 -9.75
C VAL A 28 -8.36 19.22 -9.95
N PRO A 29 -7.54 19.04 -8.88
CA PRO A 29 -6.09 19.00 -9.01
C PRO A 29 -5.60 17.87 -9.92
N ASN A 30 -4.60 18.15 -10.77
CA ASN A 30 -3.95 17.17 -11.64
C ASN A 30 -2.44 17.16 -11.39
N PRO A 31 -1.83 16.03 -10.97
CA PRO A 31 -2.45 14.77 -10.61
C PRO A 31 -3.16 14.82 -9.25
N ILE A 32 -4.25 14.07 -9.12
CA ILE A 32 -4.85 13.75 -7.83
C ILE A 32 -4.24 12.45 -7.31
N LYS A 33 -3.57 12.51 -6.15
CA LYS A 33 -2.95 11.34 -5.50
C LYS A 33 -3.77 10.96 -4.26
N SER A 34 -3.96 9.67 -4.05
CA SER A 34 -4.62 9.11 -2.87
C SER A 34 -3.74 9.23 -1.63
N ALA A 35 -4.27 8.83 -0.47
CA ALA A 35 -3.48 8.71 0.74
C ALA A 35 -2.29 7.75 0.53
N TRP A 36 -1.16 8.01 1.19
CA TRP A 36 0.11 7.32 0.94
C TRP A 36 0.01 5.77 1.01
N PHE A 37 -0.82 5.22 1.90
CA PHE A 37 -1.04 3.77 2.05
C PHE A 37 -1.96 3.16 0.97
N LEU A 38 -2.62 3.98 0.16
CA LEU A 38 -3.45 3.59 -0.99
C LEU A 38 -2.82 3.97 -2.33
N LEU A 39 -1.61 4.53 -2.34
CA LEU A 39 -0.96 4.95 -3.58
C LEU A 39 -0.68 3.78 -4.52
N TRP A 40 -0.26 2.64 -3.97
CA TRP A 40 0.01 1.44 -4.77
C TRP A 40 -1.23 0.90 -5.47
N THR A 41 -2.42 0.99 -4.85
CA THR A 41 -3.66 0.53 -5.49
C THR A 41 -4.06 1.48 -6.61
N GLN A 42 -3.91 2.79 -6.38
CA GLN A 42 -4.14 3.80 -7.41
C GLN A 42 -3.21 3.61 -8.60
N GLU A 43 -1.92 3.39 -8.36
CA GLU A 43 -0.94 3.12 -9.41
C GLU A 43 -1.29 1.87 -10.20
N LEU A 44 -1.66 0.78 -9.53
CA LEU A 44 -2.03 -0.45 -10.20
C LEU A 44 -3.29 -0.26 -11.07
N VAL A 45 -4.33 0.37 -10.53
CA VAL A 45 -5.60 0.59 -11.24
C VAL A 45 -5.48 1.63 -12.36
N SER A 46 -4.46 2.49 -12.33
CA SER A 46 -4.18 3.45 -13.41
C SER A 46 -3.90 2.79 -14.76
N TYR A 47 -3.32 1.59 -14.76
CA TYR A 47 -3.06 0.82 -15.99
C TYR A 47 -4.32 0.15 -16.54
N SER A 48 -5.20 -0.30 -15.67
CA SER A 48 -6.48 -0.91 -16.04
C SER A 48 -7.39 -1.03 -14.83
N LYS A 49 -8.66 -0.64 -15.01
CA LYS A 49 -9.72 -0.82 -14.00
C LYS A 49 -9.86 -2.26 -13.52
N TYR A 50 -9.54 -3.24 -14.37
CA TYR A 50 -9.65 -4.67 -14.06
C TYR A 50 -8.60 -5.14 -13.05
N LEU A 51 -7.53 -4.36 -12.83
CA LEU A 51 -6.52 -4.67 -11.82
C LEU A 51 -7.00 -4.46 -10.38
N VAL A 52 -8.26 -4.05 -10.18
CA VAL A 52 -8.92 -4.14 -8.87
C VAL A 52 -9.18 -5.59 -8.43
N TYR A 53 -9.43 -6.50 -9.37
CA TYR A 53 -9.71 -7.91 -9.06
C TYR A 53 -8.56 -8.63 -8.37
N PRO A 54 -7.28 -8.52 -8.82
CA PRO A 54 -6.17 -9.12 -8.07
C PRO A 54 -5.99 -8.51 -6.69
N ILE A 55 -6.31 -7.22 -6.47
CA ILE A 55 -6.28 -6.60 -5.12
C ILE A 55 -7.32 -7.28 -4.22
N ILE A 56 -8.56 -7.43 -4.69
CA ILE A 56 -9.64 -8.09 -3.95
C ILE A 56 -9.27 -9.56 -3.68
N PHE A 57 -8.80 -10.27 -4.71
CA PHE A 57 -8.37 -11.64 -4.60
C PHE A 57 -7.26 -11.79 -3.55
N LEU A 58 -6.26 -10.91 -3.54
CA LEU A 58 -5.18 -10.92 -2.57
C LEU A 58 -5.69 -10.71 -1.13
N GLY A 59 -6.60 -9.76 -0.93
CA GLY A 59 -7.25 -9.53 0.35
C GLY A 59 -8.01 -10.76 0.84
N LEU A 60 -8.81 -11.38 -0.04
CA LEU A 60 -9.54 -12.61 0.27
C LEU A 60 -8.60 -13.79 0.53
N TYR A 61 -7.53 -13.93 -0.24
CA TYR A 61 -6.53 -14.98 -0.07
C TYR A 61 -5.91 -14.92 1.32
N PHE A 62 -5.45 -13.75 1.77
CA PHE A 62 -4.88 -13.60 3.11
C PHE A 62 -5.93 -13.71 4.22
N LEU A 63 -7.15 -13.22 4.00
CA LEU A 63 -8.26 -13.36 4.95
C LEU A 63 -8.63 -14.83 5.19
N LEU A 64 -8.63 -15.63 4.12
CA LEU A 64 -9.04 -17.03 4.15
C LEU A 64 -7.87 -18.00 4.28
N LEU A 65 -6.63 -17.51 4.38
CA LEU A 65 -5.41 -18.31 4.31
C LEU A 65 -5.39 -19.49 5.31
N ALA A 66 -5.93 -19.27 6.51
CA ALA A 66 -6.02 -20.30 7.55
C ALA A 66 -7.03 -21.42 7.23
N TYR A 67 -7.98 -21.16 6.33
CA TYR A 67 -9.06 -22.08 5.94
C TYR A 67 -8.83 -22.72 4.57
N LEU A 68 -7.82 -22.28 3.81
CA LEU A 68 -7.55 -22.83 2.49
C LEU A 68 -7.02 -24.27 2.59
N PRO A 69 -7.51 -25.19 1.73
CA PRO A 69 -7.02 -26.56 1.70
C PRO A 69 -5.54 -26.57 1.29
N GLY A 70 -4.72 -27.31 2.04
CA GLY A 70 -3.27 -27.38 1.81
C GLY A 70 -2.46 -26.24 2.44
N SER A 71 -3.10 -25.36 3.23
CA SER A 71 -2.37 -24.37 4.03
C SER A 71 -1.52 -25.08 5.09
N PRO A 72 -0.19 -24.90 5.10
CA PRO A 72 0.69 -25.56 6.07
C PRO A 72 0.37 -25.10 7.49
N GLU A 73 0.36 -26.03 8.44
CA GLU A 73 0.11 -25.70 9.84
C GLU A 73 1.18 -24.76 10.41
N CYS A 74 0.76 -23.68 11.05
CA CYS A 74 1.67 -22.76 11.73
C CYS A 74 1.89 -23.24 13.18
N LYS A 75 2.97 -24.00 13.40
CA LYS A 75 3.28 -24.54 14.74
C LYS A 75 3.58 -23.46 15.79
N LYS A 76 4.02 -22.29 15.34
CA LYS A 76 4.37 -21.14 16.19
C LYS A 76 4.00 -19.83 15.50
N ALA A 77 3.24 -18.97 16.19
CA ALA A 77 2.92 -17.62 15.75
C ALA A 77 4.17 -16.72 15.80
N ARG A 78 5.03 -16.86 14.79
CA ARG A 78 6.27 -16.11 14.64
C ARG A 78 6.37 -15.63 13.21
N TRP A 79 7.02 -14.49 13.00
CA TRP A 79 7.28 -14.00 11.65
C TRP A 79 8.16 -14.99 10.87
N LEU A 80 7.86 -15.15 9.58
CA LEU A 80 8.66 -15.88 8.60
C LEU A 80 9.04 -17.31 9.03
N GLN A 81 8.03 -18.12 9.42
CA GLN A 81 8.29 -19.51 9.82
C GLN A 81 8.72 -20.42 8.68
N LYS A 82 9.74 -21.24 8.93
CA LYS A 82 10.25 -22.23 7.96
C LYS A 82 9.16 -23.20 7.50
N ASP A 83 8.19 -23.51 8.35
CA ASP A 83 7.05 -24.40 8.05
C ASP A 83 6.12 -23.82 6.96
N GLN A 84 6.16 -22.51 6.71
CA GLN A 84 5.31 -21.81 5.74
C GLN A 84 6.14 -21.04 4.71
N LEU A 85 7.28 -21.58 4.29
CA LEU A 85 8.27 -20.89 3.46
C LEU A 85 7.66 -20.28 2.17
N LEU A 86 6.77 -21.00 1.49
CA LEU A 86 6.12 -20.50 0.27
C LEU A 86 5.24 -19.26 0.57
N ILE A 87 4.42 -19.32 1.61
CA ILE A 87 3.55 -18.20 2.04
C ILE A 87 4.42 -17.00 2.41
N ASN A 88 5.52 -17.22 3.13
CA ASN A 88 6.43 -16.16 3.52
C ASN A 88 7.06 -15.47 2.31
N ILE A 89 7.57 -16.24 1.36
CA ILE A 89 8.16 -15.70 0.13
C ILE A 89 7.12 -14.89 -0.63
N VAL A 90 5.91 -15.44 -0.82
CA VAL A 90 4.81 -14.74 -1.49
C VAL A 90 4.47 -13.43 -0.76
N THR A 91 4.35 -13.47 0.57
CA THR A 91 4.04 -12.30 1.41
C THR A 91 5.10 -11.21 1.28
N VAL A 92 6.38 -11.59 1.35
CA VAL A 92 7.50 -10.66 1.21
C VAL A 92 7.56 -10.07 -0.20
N MET A 93 7.34 -10.89 -1.23
CA MET A 93 7.28 -10.43 -2.62
C MET A 93 6.16 -9.42 -2.83
N ILE A 94 4.97 -9.68 -2.29
CA ILE A 94 3.83 -8.76 -2.33
C ILE A 94 4.14 -7.46 -1.60
N PHE A 95 4.75 -7.55 -0.41
CA PHE A 95 5.16 -6.37 0.35
C PHE A 95 6.11 -5.47 -0.47
N PHE A 96 7.13 -6.05 -1.11
CA PHE A 96 8.02 -5.30 -1.97
C PHE A 96 7.33 -4.75 -3.22
N ALA A 97 6.40 -5.49 -3.82
CA ALA A 97 5.61 -4.99 -4.94
C ALA A 97 4.77 -3.76 -4.54
N ILE A 98 4.11 -3.80 -3.37
CA ILE A 98 3.36 -2.66 -2.80
C ILE A 98 4.29 -1.46 -2.57
N LEU A 99 5.48 -1.68 -2.02
CA LEU A 99 6.47 -0.60 -1.83
C LEU A 99 6.91 0.02 -3.14
N VAL A 100 7.28 -0.80 -4.14
CA VAL A 100 7.71 -0.32 -5.45
C VAL A 100 6.59 0.49 -6.11
N LEU A 101 5.36 -0.02 -6.13
CA LEU A 101 4.21 0.69 -6.70
C LEU A 101 3.94 2.01 -5.95
N THR A 102 4.06 2.02 -4.63
CA THR A 102 3.92 3.25 -3.81
C THR A 102 4.99 4.28 -4.18
N VAL A 103 6.25 3.87 -4.31
CA VAL A 103 7.38 4.74 -4.69
C VAL A 103 7.17 5.28 -6.11
N VAL A 104 6.77 4.43 -7.06
CA VAL A 104 6.44 4.83 -8.43
C VAL A 104 5.35 5.89 -8.44
N ALA A 105 4.23 5.65 -7.74
CA ALA A 105 3.12 6.59 -7.64
C ALA A 105 3.54 7.92 -6.98
N MET A 106 4.35 7.85 -5.93
CA MET A 106 4.73 9.00 -5.12
C MET A 106 5.68 9.92 -5.90
N PHE A 107 6.71 9.38 -6.55
CA PHE A 107 7.80 10.17 -7.12
C PHE A 107 7.79 10.28 -8.65
N PHE A 108 7.27 9.28 -9.36
CA PHE A 108 7.41 9.21 -10.82
C PHE A 108 6.12 9.54 -11.59
N ARG A 109 5.00 9.82 -10.89
CA ARG A 109 3.73 10.22 -11.50
C ARG A 109 3.51 11.73 -11.46
N GLY A 110 3.46 12.32 -12.65
CA GLY A 110 3.17 13.74 -12.93
C GLY A 110 1.76 13.98 -13.46
N GLU A 111 1.58 15.11 -14.16
CA GLU A 111 0.28 15.50 -14.76
C GLU A 111 -0.27 14.42 -15.69
N ASN A 112 -1.59 14.26 -15.70
CA ASN A 112 -2.30 13.23 -16.45
C ASN A 112 -1.83 11.80 -16.15
N TRP A 113 -1.27 11.60 -14.95
CA TRP A 113 -0.63 10.34 -14.54
C TRP A 113 0.52 9.90 -15.44
N ALA A 114 1.12 10.83 -16.19
CA ALA A 114 2.28 10.56 -17.02
C ALA A 114 3.47 10.11 -16.16
N PHE A 115 4.26 9.17 -16.70
CA PHE A 115 5.51 8.79 -16.09
C PHE A 115 6.55 9.88 -16.38
N VAL A 116 7.03 10.55 -15.33
CA VAL A 116 7.99 11.65 -15.42
C VAL A 116 9.23 11.27 -14.61
N PHE A 117 10.39 11.50 -15.20
CA PHE A 117 11.68 11.27 -14.57
C PHE A 117 12.36 12.63 -14.34
N ASN A 118 11.85 13.36 -13.35
CA ASN A 118 12.51 14.58 -12.87
C ASN A 118 13.22 14.23 -11.56
N LEU A 119 14.53 13.97 -11.66
CA LEU A 119 15.45 13.94 -10.50
C LEU A 119 15.74 15.37 -10.02
#